data_AF-A0A947AGV6-F1
#
_entry.id   AF-A0A947AGV6-F1
#
_cell.length_a   1.000
_cell.length_b   1.000
_cell.length_c   1.000
_cell.angle_alpha   90.00
_cell.angle_beta   90.00
_cell.angle_gamma   90.00
#
_symmetry.space_group_name_H-M   'P 1'
#
loop_
_entity.id
_entity.type
_entity.pdbx_description
1 polymer ?
#
loop_
_entity_poly.entity_id
_entity_poly.type
_entity_poly.pdbx_seq_one_letter_code
_entity_poly.pdbx_strand_id
1 'polypeptide(L)' 'MKITPLDIQQQKFKTRFRGFDVQEVDIFLEQMADAFAFLLRENEDLKEDIRRLRVESDGYKNREDTFKHALLNSQKVLE' A
#
# COMPACT_ATOMS: atom_id res chain seq x y z
N MET A 1 -10.66 13.17 3.70
CA MET A 1 -11.09 12.58 4.98
C MET A 1 -10.57 11.15 5.03
N LYS A 2 -9.84 10.76 6.07
CA LYS A 2 -9.47 9.34 6.27
C LYS A 2 -10.59 8.72 7.10
N ILE A 3 -11.46 7.97 6.44
CA ILE A 3 -12.44 7.11 7.10
C ILE A 3 -11.67 5.85 7.52
N THR A 4 -11.84 5.41 8.77
CA THR A 4 -11.27 4.16 9.27
C THR A 4 -12.32 3.04 9.23
N PRO A 5 -11.90 1.75 9.26
CA PRO A 5 -12.84 0.64 9.44
C PRO A 5 -13.75 0.82 10.66
N LEU A 6 -13.20 1.36 11.76
CA LEU A 6 -13.96 1.66 12.98
C LEU A 6 -15.02 2.73 12.73
N ASP A 7 -14.71 3.77 11.97
CA ASP A 7 -15.67 4.81 11.62
C ASP A 7 -16.84 4.25 10.79
N ILE A 8 -16.57 3.28 9.89
CA ILE A 8 -17.60 2.59 9.09
C ILE A 8 -18.52 1.78 10.01
N GLN A 9 -17.93 0.99 10.92
CA GLN A 9 -18.68 0.15 11.84
C GLN A 9 -19.51 0.97 12.85
N GLN A 10 -19.02 2.14 13.27
CA GLN A 10 -19.71 3.01 14.22
C GLN A 10 -20.67 4.02 13.55
N GLN A 11 -20.75 4.04 12.23
CA GLN A 11 -21.57 4.99 11.49
C GLN A 11 -23.05 4.76 11.81
N LYS A 12 -23.70 5.79 12.37
CA LYS A 12 -25.14 5.77 12.63
C LYS A 12 -25.87 6.56 11.56
N PHE A 13 -26.95 5.97 11.03
CA PHE A 13 -27.84 6.62 10.08
C PHE A 13 -29.15 7.05 10.75
N LYS A 14 -29.73 8.15 10.28
CA LYS A 14 -31.06 8.58 10.71
C LYS A 14 -32.11 7.72 10.02
N THR A 15 -33.07 7.19 10.77
CA THR A 15 -34.20 6.44 10.21
C THR A 15 -35.25 7.41 9.65
N ARG A 16 -35.91 7.00 8.55
CA ARG A 16 -37.02 7.73 7.91
C ARG A 16 -38.07 6.74 7.41
N PHE A 17 -39.30 7.21 7.24
CA PHE A 17 -40.40 6.37 6.71
C PHE A 17 -40.04 5.80 5.34
N ARG A 18 -40.22 4.46 5.17
CA ARG A 18 -39.77 3.68 3.99
C ARG A 18 -38.26 3.68 3.75
N GLY A 19 -37.44 3.72 4.80
CA GLY A 19 -35.99 3.51 4.72
C GLY A 19 -35.58 2.04 4.61
N PHE A 20 -34.28 1.79 4.50
CA PHE A 20 -33.70 0.44 4.55
C PHE A 20 -33.89 -0.21 5.93
N ASP A 21 -33.85 -1.54 5.95
CA ASP A 21 -33.80 -2.30 7.20
C ASP A 21 -32.50 -2.00 7.95
N VAL A 22 -32.60 -1.65 9.22
CA VAL A 22 -31.46 -1.28 10.05
C VAL A 22 -30.51 -2.47 10.22
N GLN A 23 -31.03 -3.68 10.38
CA GLN A 23 -30.19 -4.88 10.56
C GLN A 23 -29.42 -5.21 9.28
N GLU A 24 -30.05 -5.08 8.12
CA GLU A 24 -29.38 -5.29 6.83
C GLU A 24 -28.26 -4.28 6.61
N VAL A 25 -28.50 -3.01 6.96
CA VAL A 25 -27.49 -1.96 6.90
C VAL A 25 -26.34 -2.24 7.87
N ASP A 26 -26.64 -2.64 9.11
CA ASP A 26 -25.60 -2.95 10.11
C ASP A 26 -24.69 -4.10 9.65
N ILE A 27 -25.27 -5.18 9.11
CA ILE A 27 -24.52 -6.32 8.56
C ILE A 27 -23.65 -5.85 7.38
N PHE A 28 -24.18 -5.00 6.50
CA PHE A 28 -23.42 -4.46 5.38
C PHE A 28 -22.24 -3.59 5.85
N LEU A 29 -22.43 -2.76 6.87
CA LEU A 29 -21.37 -1.92 7.43
C LEU A 29 -20.26 -2.76 8.07
N GLU A 30 -20.59 -3.87 8.73
CA GLU A 30 -19.61 -4.81 9.28
C GLU A 30 -18.75 -5.42 8.17
N GLN A 31 -19.39 -5.94 7.12
CA GLN A 31 -18.69 -6.49 5.96
C GLN A 31 -17.81 -5.45 5.25
N MET A 32 -18.30 -4.21 5.14
CA MET A 32 -17.55 -3.10 4.56
C MET A 32 -16.36 -2.71 5.42
N ALA A 33 -16.50 -2.68 6.74
CA ALA A 33 -15.40 -2.40 7.66
C ALA A 33 -14.30 -3.46 7.55
N ASP A 34 -14.67 -4.74 7.51
CA ASP A 34 -13.72 -5.85 7.35
C ASP A 34 -12.97 -5.78 6.02
N ALA A 35 -13.70 -5.57 4.91
CA ALA A 35 -13.10 -5.42 3.60
C ALA A 35 -12.15 -4.21 3.55
N PHE A 36 -12.52 -3.10 4.19
CA PHE A 36 -11.68 -1.91 4.24
C PHE A 36 -10.43 -2.12 5.09
N ALA A 37 -10.54 -2.85 6.21
CA ALA A 37 -9.40 -3.23 7.03
C ALA A 37 -8.42 -4.13 6.26
N PHE A 38 -8.95 -5.11 5.50
CA PHE A 38 -8.14 -5.96 4.63
C PHE A 38 -7.37 -5.14 3.59
N LEU A 39 -8.06 -4.25 2.87
CA LEU A 39 -7.45 -3.39 1.85
C LEU A 39 -6.39 -2.45 2.43
N LEU A 40 -6.60 -1.92 3.63
CA LEU A 40 -5.60 -1.08 4.29
C LEU A 40 -4.33 -1.87 4.61
N ARG A 41 -4.48 -3.09 5.12
CA ARG A 41 -3.34 -3.98 5.40
C ARG A 41 -2.60 -4.36 4.12
N GLU A 42 -3.32 -4.79 3.10
CA GLU A 42 -2.73 -5.11 1.79
C GLU A 42 -2.00 -3.90 1.20
N ASN A 43 -2.54 -2.70 1.35
CA ASN A 43 -1.89 -1.47 0.88
C ASN A 43 -0.58 -1.17 1.64
N GLU A 44 -0.55 -1.42 2.95
CA GLU A 44 0.66 -1.29 3.76
C GLU A 44 1.72 -2.30 3.34
N ASP A 45 1.35 -3.57 3.21
CA ASP A 45 2.24 -4.65 2.76
C ASP A 45 2.83 -4.35 1.38
N LEU A 46 2.01 -3.92 0.42
CA LEU A 46 2.47 -3.53 -0.92
C LEU A 46 3.42 -2.31 -0.89
N LYS A 47 3.18 -1.35 0.01
CA LYS A 47 4.08 -0.19 0.17
C LYS A 47 5.43 -0.61 0.74
N GLU A 48 5.46 -1.57 1.67
CA GLU A 48 6.70 -2.11 2.20
C GLU A 48 7.48 -2.88 1.13
N ASP A 49 6.80 -3.69 0.33
CA ASP A 49 7.40 -4.40 -0.80
C ASP A 49 7.99 -3.44 -1.83
N ILE A 50 7.26 -2.40 -2.20
CA ILE A 50 7.78 -1.34 -3.09
C ILE A 50 9.02 -0.69 -2.49
N ARG A 51 9.03 -0.41 -1.19
CA ARG A 51 10.18 0.19 -0.51
C ARG A 51 11.39 -0.74 -0.57
N ARG A 52 11.20 -2.04 -0.29
CA ARG A 52 12.26 -3.06 -0.34
C ARG A 52 12.84 -3.18 -1.75
N LEU A 53 11.98 -3.32 -2.76
CA LEU A 53 12.40 -3.47 -4.16
C LEU A 53 13.14 -2.23 -4.68
N ARG A 54 12.76 -1.03 -4.24
CA ARG A 54 13.49 0.20 -4.58
C ARG A 54 14.91 0.21 -4.02
N VAL A 55 15.07 -0.17 -2.74
CA VAL A 55 16.40 -0.27 -2.11
C VAL A 55 17.27 -1.28 -2.84
N GLU A 56 16.71 -2.43 -3.21
CA GLU A 56 17.43 -3.46 -3.96
C GLU A 56 17.85 -2.96 -5.36
N SER A 57 16.92 -2.32 -6.08
CA SER A 57 17.17 -1.75 -7.41
C SER A 57 18.26 -0.68 -7.38
N ASP A 58 18.24 0.22 -6.39
CA ASP A 58 19.28 1.24 -6.23
C ASP A 58 20.63 0.60 -5.89
N GLY A 59 20.64 -0.49 -5.10
CA GLY A 59 21.83 -1.29 -4.86
C GLY A 59 22.44 -1.90 -6.13
N TYR A 60 21.61 -2.41 -7.04
CA TYR A 60 22.07 -2.91 -8.33
C TYR A 60 22.64 -1.82 -9.23
N LYS A 61 21.97 -0.66 -9.31
CA LYS A 61 22.46 0.50 -10.09
C LYS A 61 23.83 0.96 -9.62
N ASN A 62 24.01 1.09 -8.31
CA ASN A 62 25.30 1.50 -7.73
C ASN A 62 26.44 0.50 -8.06
N ARG A 63 26.13 -0.81 -8.05
CA ARG A 63 27.11 -1.84 -8.45
C ARG A 63 27.42 -1.77 -9.94
N GLU A 64 26.41 -1.54 -10.77
CA GLU A 64 26.60 -1.37 -12.21
C GLU A 64 27.50 -0.16 -12.52
N ASP A 65 27.27 0.97 -11.87
CA ASP A 65 28.09 2.17 -12.02
C ASP A 65 29.52 1.95 -11.53
N THR A 66 29.69 1.29 -10.38
CA THR A 66 31.01 0.91 -9.87
C THR A 66 31.76 0.02 -10.87
N PHE A 67 31.06 -0.95 -11.47
CA PHE A 67 31.64 -1.86 -12.46
C PHE A 67 32.02 -1.12 -13.75
N LYS A 68 31.16 -0.21 -14.24
CA LYS A 68 31.47 0.65 -15.40
C LYS A 68 32.71 1.51 -15.14
N HIS A 69 32.82 2.12 -13.97
CA HIS A 69 34.00 2.91 -13.60
C HIS A 69 35.27 2.06 -13.54
N ALA A 70 35.21 0.85 -12.99
CA ALA A 70 36.35 -0.07 -12.94
C ALA A 70 36.83 -0.47 -14.35
N LEU A 71 35.90 -0.75 -15.28
CA LEU A 71 36.23 -1.06 -16.67
C LEU A 71 36.88 0.12 -17.39
N LEU A 72 36.31 1.32 -17.26
CA LEU A 72 36.86 2.54 -17.88
C LEU A 72 38.26 2.86 -17.37
N ASN A 73 38.50 2.68 -16.07
CA ASN A 73 39.82 2.90 -15.48
C ASN A 73 40.84 1.86 -15.97
N SER A 74 40.42 0.60 -16.13
CA SER A 74 41.28 -0.47 -16.64
C SER A 74 41.67 -0.23 -18.10
N GLN A 75 40.77 0.32 -18.93
CA GLN A 75 41.09 0.74 -20.30
C GLN A 75 42.10 1.88 -20.35
N LYS A 76 41.96 2.90 -19.49
CA LYS A 76 42.90 4.04 -19.41
C LYS A 76 44.31 3.68 -18.95
N VAL A 77 44.48 2.57 -18.23
CA VAL A 77 45.80 2.10 -17.76
C VAL A 77 46.55 1.30 -18.84
N LEU A 78 45.81 0.78 -19.83
CA LEU A 78 46.37 0.01 -20.94
C LEU A 78 46.77 0.89 -22.15
N GLU A 79 46.28 2.13 -22.21
CA GLU A 79 46.77 3.21 -23.09
C GLU A 79 47.93 3.99 -22.45
#